data_AF-A0A1Y0IIM1-F1
#
_entry.id   AF-A0A1Y0IIM1-F1
#
_cell.length_a   1.000
_cell.length_b   1.000
_cell.length_c   1.000
_cell.angle_alpha   90.00
_cell.angle_beta   90.00
_cell.angle_gamma   90.00
#
_symmetry.space_group_name_H-M   'P 1'
#
loop_
_entity.id
_entity.type
_entity.pdbx_description
1 polymer ?
#
loop_
_entity_poly.entity_id
_entity_poly.type
_entity_poly.pdbx_seq_one_letter_code
_entity_poly.pdbx_strand_id
1 'polypeptide(L)'
;MDSLRKFVSLASIALLIPACTFTPQSVSAEQSNGHCEASYATSIVSTSSILVGTDVVDSTSFEFINTQSGSEFDAEIGGATASVKLSTTNGESSLIRSFFEPGLPVQTQQYNVLCVKDGRLSATGLTGQFVVGGVLLLESSSNVEGLPSDLWIYYRLKK
;
A
#
# COMPACT_ATOMS: atom_id res chain seq x y z
N MET A 1 -7.86 -44.77 73.64
CA MET A 1 -8.20 -45.88 72.74
C MET A 1 -9.69 -45.77 72.46
N ASP A 2 -10.05 -45.78 71.18
CA ASP A 2 -11.40 -46.01 70.65
C ASP A 2 -12.48 -44.97 70.98
N SER A 3 -13.37 -44.55 70.10
CA SER A 3 -13.58 -44.84 68.69
C SER A 3 -14.77 -43.99 68.22
N LEU A 4 -14.74 -43.62 66.95
CA LEU A 4 -15.89 -43.53 66.03
C LEU A 4 -16.92 -42.40 66.16
N ARG A 5 -17.34 -41.99 64.94
CA ARG A 5 -18.69 -41.54 64.50
C ARG A 5 -18.95 -40.02 64.65
N LYS A 6 -19.34 -39.25 63.63
CA LYS A 6 -20.16 -39.51 62.41
C LYS A 6 -20.18 -38.29 61.48
N PHE A 7 -20.43 -38.57 60.19
CA PHE A 7 -21.22 -37.85 59.16
C PHE A 7 -21.28 -36.31 59.12
N VAL A 8 -21.26 -35.73 57.91
CA VAL A 8 -22.46 -35.23 57.19
C VAL A 8 -22.04 -34.32 56.01
N SER A 9 -22.77 -34.47 54.89
CA SER A 9 -22.99 -33.54 53.75
C SER A 9 -21.78 -33.12 52.90
N LEU A 10 -21.66 -33.53 51.63
CA LEU A 10 -22.49 -33.14 50.46
C LEU A 10 -22.81 -31.65 50.41
N ALA A 11 -21.95 -30.88 49.72
CA ALA A 11 -22.32 -29.62 49.11
C ALA A 11 -21.76 -29.58 47.69
N SER A 12 -22.63 -29.89 46.74
CA SER A 12 -22.45 -29.68 45.31
C SER A 12 -22.23 -28.19 45.03
N ILE A 13 -21.12 -27.83 44.41
CA ILE A 13 -20.95 -26.52 43.77
C ILE A 13 -21.03 -26.76 42.27
N ALA A 14 -22.24 -26.58 41.72
CA ALA A 14 -22.47 -26.51 40.30
C ALA A 14 -21.89 -25.19 39.77
N LEU A 15 -20.76 -25.26 39.06
CA LEU A 15 -20.20 -24.14 38.32
C LEU A 15 -21.09 -23.88 37.09
N LEU A 16 -21.95 -22.86 37.17
CA LEU A 16 -22.63 -22.32 36.00
C LEU A 16 -21.64 -21.45 35.23
N ILE A 17 -21.01 -22.03 34.20
CA ILE A 17 -20.23 -21.28 33.22
C ILE A 17 -21.25 -20.68 32.23
N PRO A 18 -21.37 -19.35 32.11
CA PRO A 18 -22.12 -18.77 31.02
C PRO A 18 -21.37 -19.07 29.72
N ALA A 19 -21.95 -19.93 28.90
CA ALA A 19 -21.53 -20.12 27.52
C ALA A 19 -21.87 -18.85 26.74
N CYS A 20 -20.91 -17.91 26.69
CA CYS A 20 -20.91 -16.90 25.64
C CYS A 20 -20.73 -17.64 24.32
N THR A 21 -21.84 -17.92 23.64
CA THR A 21 -21.84 -18.30 22.23
C THR A 21 -21.29 -17.13 21.45
N PHE A 22 -19.98 -17.13 21.25
CA PHE A 22 -19.32 -16.31 20.25
C PHE A 22 -19.79 -16.85 18.90
N THR A 23 -20.83 -16.23 18.33
CA THR A 23 -21.08 -16.35 16.91
C THR A 23 -19.94 -15.61 16.22
N PRO A 24 -19.04 -16.29 15.50
CA PRO A 24 -18.21 -15.56 14.56
C PRO A 24 -19.19 -14.93 13.58
N GLN A 25 -19.33 -13.60 13.65
CA GLN A 25 -19.83 -12.85 12.52
C GLN A 25 -18.88 -13.19 11.38
N SER A 26 -19.34 -14.06 10.48
CA SER A 26 -18.83 -14.13 9.13
C SER A 26 -18.97 -12.73 8.59
N VAL A 27 -17.91 -11.94 8.74
CA VAL A 27 -17.68 -10.75 7.96
C VAL A 27 -17.75 -11.28 6.55
N SER A 28 -18.87 -11.00 5.90
CA SER A 28 -19.04 -11.24 4.49
C SER A 28 -17.85 -10.55 3.86
N ALA A 29 -16.87 -11.32 3.41
CA ALA A 29 -15.99 -10.87 2.36
C ALA A 29 -16.94 -10.59 1.22
N GLU A 30 -17.40 -9.34 1.14
CA GLU A 30 -17.81 -8.78 -0.14
C GLU A 30 -16.60 -9.02 -1.02
N GLN A 31 -16.68 -10.11 -1.79
CA GLN A 31 -16.04 -10.24 -3.06
C GLN A 31 -16.53 -9.04 -3.87
N SER A 32 -15.91 -7.89 -3.64
CA SER A 32 -15.69 -6.90 -4.66
C SER A 32 -14.97 -7.66 -5.76
N ASN A 33 -15.76 -8.23 -6.68
CA ASN A 33 -15.37 -8.32 -8.07
C ASN A 33 -14.99 -6.89 -8.47
N GLY A 34 -13.73 -6.56 -8.22
CA GLY A 34 -13.17 -5.23 -8.35
C GLY A 34 -13.16 -4.89 -9.82
N HIS A 35 -14.29 -4.42 -10.31
CA HIS A 35 -14.32 -3.63 -11.51
C HIS A 35 -13.36 -2.48 -11.22
N CYS A 36 -12.31 -2.36 -12.03
CA CYS A 36 -11.38 -1.25 -11.93
C CYS A 36 -12.13 0.04 -12.27
N GLU A 37 -12.87 0.59 -11.30
CA GLU A 37 -13.38 1.94 -11.32
C GLU A 37 -12.31 2.86 -10.78
N ALA A 38 -11.20 2.89 -11.51
CA ALA A 38 -10.30 3.99 -11.32
C ALA A 38 -10.96 5.20 -11.99
N SER A 39 -11.55 6.04 -11.14
CA SER A 39 -12.01 7.38 -11.51
C SER A 39 -10.80 8.21 -11.89
N TYR A 40 -10.32 8.03 -13.12
CA TYR A 40 -9.21 8.79 -13.65
C TYR A 40 -9.76 10.09 -14.22
N ALA A 41 -9.59 11.19 -13.50
CA ALA A 41 -9.69 12.48 -14.16
C ALA A 41 -8.48 12.61 -15.09
N THR A 42 -8.69 12.31 -16.38
CA THR A 42 -7.71 12.42 -17.48
C THR A 42 -7.01 13.78 -17.55
N SER A 43 -7.57 14.79 -16.87
CA SER A 43 -7.06 16.17 -16.78
C SER A 43 -5.90 16.38 -15.79
N ILE A 44 -5.66 15.47 -14.84
CA ILE A 44 -4.79 15.79 -13.69
C ILE A 44 -3.32 15.90 -14.13
N VAL A 45 -2.84 15.01 -15.00
CA VAL A 45 -1.41 14.93 -15.29
C VAL A 45 -0.94 16.09 -16.18
N SER A 46 -1.73 16.59 -17.13
CA SER A 46 -1.28 17.55 -18.15
C SER A 46 -0.93 18.97 -17.66
N THR A 47 -1.14 19.25 -16.37
CA THR A 47 -0.72 20.52 -15.72
C THR A 47 0.03 20.26 -14.42
N SER A 48 0.49 19.03 -14.21
CA SER A 48 1.13 18.62 -12.98
C SER A 48 2.61 18.98 -12.96
N SER A 49 3.07 19.41 -11.79
CA SER A 49 4.48 19.57 -11.45
C SER A 49 5.09 18.22 -11.07
N ILE A 50 6.24 17.90 -11.66
CA ILE A 50 6.95 16.64 -11.46
C ILE A 50 8.33 16.91 -10.87
N LEU A 51 8.62 16.28 -9.74
CA LEU A 51 9.93 16.24 -9.12
C LEU A 51 10.83 15.22 -9.83
N VAL A 52 11.98 15.70 -10.30
CA VAL A 52 13.04 14.91 -10.94
C VAL A 52 14.36 15.27 -10.26
N GLY A 53 14.87 14.41 -9.38
CA GLY A 53 16.05 14.78 -8.61
C GLY A 53 15.70 15.86 -7.58
N THR A 54 16.24 17.05 -7.81
CA THR A 54 15.95 18.27 -7.06
C THR A 54 15.15 19.29 -7.86
N ASP A 55 14.88 19.02 -9.14
CA ASP A 55 14.25 19.96 -10.06
C ASP A 55 12.75 19.67 -10.18
N VAL A 56 11.96 20.72 -10.38
CA VAL A 56 10.54 20.60 -10.70
C VAL A 56 10.33 20.95 -12.16
N VAL A 57 9.77 20.02 -12.92
CA VAL A 57 9.49 20.14 -14.36
C VAL A 57 8.01 19.95 -14.65
N ASP A 58 7.58 20.42 -15.82
CA ASP A 58 6.21 20.24 -16.29
C ASP A 58 6.00 18.85 -16.90
N SER A 59 4.81 18.29 -16.69
CA SER A 59 4.32 17.03 -17.28
C SER A 59 4.50 16.87 -18.78
N THR A 60 4.48 17.97 -19.54
CA THR A 60 4.70 18.00 -20.99
C THR A 60 6.11 17.55 -21.40
N SER A 61 7.04 17.47 -20.45
CA SER A 61 8.39 16.95 -20.66
C SER A 61 8.45 15.42 -20.78
N PHE A 62 7.33 14.72 -20.52
CA PHE A 62 7.26 13.26 -20.51
C PHE A 62 6.37 12.72 -21.62
N GLU A 63 6.82 11.64 -22.26
CA GLU A 63 6.02 10.88 -23.20
C GLU A 63 5.29 9.75 -22.47
N PHE A 64 3.96 9.80 -22.44
CA PHE A 64 3.12 8.80 -21.78
C PHE A 64 3.00 7.51 -22.59
N ILE A 65 3.05 6.37 -21.90
CA ILE A 65 2.95 5.06 -22.54
C ILE A 65 1.90 4.19 -21.84
N ASN A 66 1.28 3.28 -22.60
CA ASN A 66 0.22 2.40 -22.08
C ASN A 66 0.75 1.12 -21.43
N THR A 67 2.02 0.79 -21.68
CA THR A 67 2.66 -0.45 -21.22
C THR A 67 4.11 -0.17 -20.89
N GLN A 68 4.60 -0.72 -19.79
CA GLN A 68 6.00 -0.64 -19.38
C GLN A 68 6.62 -2.03 -19.38
N SER A 69 7.88 -2.13 -19.83
CA SER A 69 8.72 -3.31 -19.61
C SER A 69 9.57 -3.06 -18.36
N GLY A 70 9.35 -3.85 -17.31
CA GLY A 70 10.11 -3.77 -16.06
C GLY A 70 9.25 -3.45 -14.83
N SER A 71 9.84 -3.70 -13.67
CA SER A 71 9.14 -3.74 -12.39
C SER A 71 9.88 -3.02 -11.27
N GLU A 72 11.10 -2.54 -11.50
CA GLU A 72 11.90 -1.86 -10.48
C GLU A 72 12.30 -0.48 -10.98
N PHE A 73 12.11 0.52 -10.14
CA PHE A 73 12.34 1.92 -10.48
C PHE A 73 13.01 2.65 -9.32
N ASP A 74 13.75 3.71 -9.60
CA ASP A 74 14.46 4.52 -8.62
C ASP A 74 14.37 6.02 -8.90
N ALA A 75 14.42 6.81 -7.83
CA ALA A 75 14.49 8.25 -7.87
C ALA A 75 15.49 8.73 -6.81
N GLU A 76 16.28 9.72 -7.16
CA GLU A 76 17.08 10.49 -6.20
C GLU A 76 16.30 11.74 -5.82
N ILE A 77 16.25 12.08 -4.53
CA ILE A 77 15.49 13.22 -4.00
C ILE A 77 16.33 13.87 -2.91
N GLY A 78 17.00 14.98 -3.24
CA GLY A 78 17.75 15.76 -2.25
C GLY A 78 18.85 14.98 -1.50
N GLY A 79 19.42 13.94 -2.11
CA GLY A 79 20.44 13.07 -1.49
C GLY A 79 19.86 11.84 -0.76
N ALA A 80 18.55 11.67 -0.76
CA ALA A 80 17.87 10.42 -0.42
C ALA A 80 17.53 9.63 -1.69
N THR A 81 17.44 8.30 -1.56
CA THR A 81 17.04 7.40 -2.65
C THR A 81 15.67 6.83 -2.35
N ALA A 82 14.75 6.98 -3.29
CA ALA A 82 13.46 6.30 -3.30
C ALA A 82 13.50 5.16 -4.33
N SER A 83 13.01 3.98 -3.97
CA SER A 83 12.93 2.82 -4.86
C SER A 83 11.52 2.26 -4.86
N VAL A 84 11.06 1.86 -6.04
CA VAL A 84 9.72 1.33 -6.26
C VAL A 84 9.84 -0.04 -6.90
N LYS A 85 9.12 -1.01 -6.37
CA LYS A 85 8.99 -2.35 -6.95
C LYS A 85 7.53 -2.68 -7.19
N LEU A 86 7.18 -2.90 -8.44
CA LEU A 86 5.89 -3.40 -8.88
C LEU A 86 5.94 -4.93 -8.94
N SER A 87 4.93 -5.63 -8.44
CA SER A 87 4.84 -7.08 -8.50
C SER A 87 3.43 -7.48 -8.89
N THR A 88 3.30 -8.47 -9.77
CA THR A 88 2.00 -9.03 -10.14
C THR A 88 1.99 -10.52 -9.85
N THR A 89 1.10 -10.96 -8.97
CA THR A 89 0.95 -12.37 -8.58
C THR A 89 -0.52 -12.75 -8.72
N ASN A 90 -0.81 -13.84 -9.46
CA ASN A 90 -2.17 -14.33 -9.67
C ASN A 90 -3.17 -13.27 -10.20
N GLY A 91 -2.69 -12.32 -11.00
CA GLY A 91 -3.51 -11.22 -11.54
C GLY A 91 -3.68 -10.02 -10.61
N GLU A 92 -3.20 -10.10 -9.36
CA GLU A 92 -3.19 -8.98 -8.44
C GLU A 92 -1.85 -8.24 -8.51
N SER A 93 -1.90 -6.92 -8.64
CA SER A 93 -0.70 -6.08 -8.66
C SER A 93 -0.50 -5.38 -7.32
N SER A 94 0.75 -5.29 -6.86
CA SER A 94 1.17 -4.59 -5.66
C SER A 94 2.41 -3.74 -5.95
N LEU A 95 2.58 -2.66 -5.20
CA LEU A 95 3.73 -1.77 -5.30
C LEU A 95 4.31 -1.57 -3.91
N ILE A 96 5.62 -1.72 -3.81
CA ILE A 96 6.37 -1.43 -2.60
C ILE A 96 7.29 -0.26 -2.90
N ARG A 97 7.11 0.83 -2.17
CA ARG A 97 8.03 1.96 -2.14
C ARG A 97 8.93 1.82 -0.92
N SER A 98 10.24 1.99 -1.11
CA SER A 98 11.24 2.14 -0.06
C SER A 98 11.88 3.51 -0.19
N PHE A 99 12.14 4.19 0.93
CA PHE A 99 12.80 5.49 0.98
C PHE A 99 13.97 5.40 1.94
N PHE A 100 15.16 5.78 1.47
CA PHE A 100 16.40 5.71 2.21
C PHE A 100 17.05 7.09 2.25
N GLU A 101 17.25 7.60 3.46
CA GLU A 101 18.00 8.82 3.73
C GLU A 101 19.19 8.47 4.65
N PRO A 102 20.41 8.97 4.36
CA PRO A 102 21.58 8.68 5.18
C PRO A 102 21.37 9.04 6.65
N GLY A 103 21.59 8.05 7.54
CA GLY A 103 21.46 8.23 8.98
C GLY A 103 20.06 7.98 9.54
N LEU A 104 19.06 7.70 8.69
CA LEU A 104 17.71 7.33 9.11
C LEU A 104 17.39 5.86 8.74
N PRO A 105 16.47 5.22 9.47
CA PRO A 105 15.94 3.91 9.06
C PRO A 105 15.25 3.98 7.69
N VAL A 106 15.34 2.90 6.92
CA VAL A 106 14.60 2.77 5.65
C VAL A 106 13.10 2.78 5.94
N GLN A 107 12.36 3.63 5.24
CA GLN A 107 10.91 3.73 5.36
C GLN A 107 10.24 3.03 4.18
N THR A 108 9.37 2.06 4.46
CA THR A 108 8.70 1.25 3.43
C THR A 108 7.19 1.43 3.48
N GLN A 109 6.56 1.60 2.32
CA GLN A 109 5.12 1.62 2.16
C GLN A 109 4.71 0.61 1.10
N GLN A 110 3.70 -0.19 1.42
CA GLN A 110 3.12 -1.16 0.51
C GLN A 110 1.72 -0.69 0.10
N TYR A 111 1.47 -0.76 -1.21
CA TYR A 111 0.19 -0.47 -1.84
C TYR A 111 -0.34 -1.79 -2.41
N ASN A 112 -1.44 -2.26 -1.83
CA ASN A 112 -2.11 -3.47 -2.27
C ASN A 112 -3.24 -3.11 -3.24
N VAL A 113 -3.56 -4.05 -4.13
CA VAL A 113 -4.70 -3.94 -5.05
C VAL A 113 -4.53 -2.74 -5.99
N LEU A 114 -3.48 -2.78 -6.79
CA LEU A 114 -3.29 -1.81 -7.86
C LEU A 114 -4.16 -2.19 -9.04
N CYS A 115 -5.01 -1.27 -9.48
CA CYS A 115 -5.46 -1.35 -10.85
C CYS A 115 -4.37 -0.84 -11.78
N VAL A 116 -4.04 -1.65 -12.79
CA VAL A 116 -3.14 -1.27 -13.88
C VAL A 116 -3.93 -1.31 -15.18
N LYS A 117 -4.20 -0.15 -15.79
CA LYS A 117 -4.98 -0.06 -17.03
C LYS A 117 -4.53 1.13 -17.86
N ASP A 118 -4.32 0.92 -19.16
CA ASP A 118 -3.98 1.99 -20.13
C ASP A 118 -2.80 2.86 -19.65
N GLY A 119 -1.74 2.23 -19.16
CA GLY A 119 -0.55 2.93 -18.67
C GLY A 119 -0.68 3.52 -17.26
N ARG A 120 -1.85 3.42 -16.63
CA ARG A 120 -2.13 4.04 -15.34
C ARG A 120 -2.09 3.03 -14.21
N LEU A 121 -1.66 3.50 -13.06
CA LEU A 121 -1.65 2.80 -11.79
C LEU A 121 -2.58 3.54 -10.84
N SER A 122 -3.39 2.81 -10.07
CA SER A 122 -4.17 3.42 -8.99
C SER A 122 -4.30 2.47 -7.82
N ALA A 123 -4.11 3.01 -6.61
CA ALA A 123 -4.36 2.39 -5.32
C ALA A 123 -5.00 3.42 -4.39
N THR A 124 -5.47 2.98 -3.23
CA THR A 124 -5.79 3.90 -2.14
C THR A 124 -4.56 4.73 -1.78
N GLY A 125 -4.66 6.05 -1.98
CA GLY A 125 -3.59 7.01 -1.66
C GLY A 125 -2.42 7.06 -2.65
N LEU A 126 -2.53 6.39 -3.81
CA LEU A 126 -1.50 6.36 -4.84
C LEU A 126 -2.13 6.45 -6.22
N THR A 127 -1.67 7.40 -7.04
CA THR A 127 -1.92 7.43 -8.48
C THR A 127 -0.59 7.34 -9.21
N GLY A 128 -0.54 6.63 -10.32
CA GLY A 128 0.65 6.53 -11.14
C GLY A 128 0.36 6.50 -12.63
N GLN A 129 1.37 6.86 -13.42
CA GLN A 129 1.30 6.86 -14.87
C GLN A 129 2.66 6.47 -15.45
N PHE A 130 2.67 5.48 -16.33
CA PHE A 130 3.87 5.08 -17.05
C PHE A 130 4.24 6.12 -18.11
N VAL A 131 5.54 6.36 -18.22
CA VAL A 131 6.17 7.26 -19.18
C VAL A 131 7.38 6.57 -19.78
N VAL A 132 7.88 7.07 -20.91
CA VAL A 132 9.11 6.53 -21.50
C VAL A 132 10.23 6.55 -20.47
N GLY A 133 10.76 5.36 -20.17
CA GLY A 133 11.89 5.17 -19.27
C GLY A 133 11.56 5.20 -17.78
N GLY A 134 10.28 5.16 -17.37
CA GLY A 134 9.95 5.08 -15.95
C GLY A 134 8.47 5.19 -15.60
N VAL A 135 8.21 5.64 -14.37
CA VAL A 135 6.86 5.83 -13.84
C VAL A 135 6.78 7.12 -13.04
N LEU A 136 5.70 7.87 -13.23
CA LEU A 136 5.33 9.00 -12.39
C LEU A 136 4.40 8.49 -11.29
N LEU A 137 4.67 8.83 -10.04
CA LEU A 137 3.80 8.50 -8.91
C LEU A 137 3.42 9.75 -8.13
N LEU A 138 2.16 9.83 -7.72
CA LEU A 138 1.64 10.82 -6.78
C LEU A 138 1.07 10.09 -5.56
N GLU A 139 1.70 10.28 -4.42
CA GLU A 139 1.30 9.72 -3.13
C GLU A 139 0.55 10.78 -2.34
N SER A 140 -0.77 10.63 -2.14
CA SER A 140 -1.54 11.63 -1.39
C SER A 140 -1.18 11.66 0.10
N SER A 141 -0.52 10.61 0.60
CA SER A 141 0.12 10.56 1.91
C SER A 141 1.27 9.55 1.86
N SER A 142 2.50 10.06 1.80
CA SER A 142 3.73 9.25 1.80
C SER A 142 4.10 8.78 3.22
N ASN A 143 3.64 9.51 4.26
CA ASN A 143 4.10 9.42 5.64
C ASN A 143 5.63 9.54 5.81
N VAL A 144 6.31 10.17 4.83
CA VAL A 144 7.76 10.39 4.81
C VAL A 144 8.01 11.89 4.63
N GLU A 145 8.72 12.52 5.57
CA GLU A 145 8.97 13.97 5.56
C GLU A 145 9.68 14.48 4.28
N GLY A 146 10.51 13.63 3.66
CA GLY A 146 11.23 13.94 2.42
C GLY A 146 10.45 13.67 1.12
N LEU A 147 9.21 13.18 1.18
CA LEU A 147 8.40 12.87 0.00
C LEU A 147 7.16 13.80 -0.07
N PRO A 148 7.10 14.73 -1.03
CA PRO A 148 5.98 15.65 -1.17
C PRO A 148 4.69 14.89 -1.53
N SER A 149 3.56 15.36 -0.99
CA SER A 149 2.23 14.79 -1.28
C SER A 149 1.48 15.52 -2.41
N ASP A 150 2.03 16.64 -2.87
CA ASP A 150 1.46 17.55 -3.86
C ASP A 150 2.23 17.56 -5.18
N LEU A 151 3.36 16.84 -5.26
CA LEU A 151 4.17 16.69 -6.46
C LEU A 151 4.17 15.24 -6.94
N TRP A 152 4.10 15.08 -8.26
CA TRP A 152 4.43 13.80 -8.86
C TRP A 152 5.93 13.58 -8.77
N ILE A 153 6.35 12.35 -8.56
CA ILE A 153 7.77 11.98 -8.50
C ILE A 153 8.06 11.07 -9.69
N TYR A 154 9.09 11.41 -10.45
CA TYR A 154 9.57 10.55 -11.52
C TYR A 154 10.55 9.51 -10.97
N TYR A 155 10.17 8.25 -11.11
CA TYR A 155 11.02 7.10 -10.85
C TYR A 155 11.51 6.52 -12.19
N ARG A 156 12.81 6.53 -12.40
CA ARG A 156 13.46 5.97 -13.59
C ARG A 156 13.41 4.45 -13.52
N LEU A 157 13.24 3.80 -14.66
CA LEU A 157 13.38 2.35 -14.75
C LEU A 157 14.81 1.92 -14.41
N LYS A 158 14.94 1.01 -13.44
CA LYS A 158 16.21 0.40 -13.08
C LYS A 158 16.62 -0.60 -14.16
N LYS A 159 17.81 -0.43 -14.72
CA LYS A 159 18.38 -1.33 -15.72
C LYS A 159 18.96 -2.59 -15.09
#